data_AF-A0A6G1AEN5-F1
#
_entry.id   AF-A0A6G1AEN5-F1
#
_cell.length_a   1.000
_cell.length_b   1.000
_cell.length_c   1.000
_cell.angle_alpha   90.00
_cell.angle_beta   90.00
_cell.angle_gamma   90.00
#
_symmetry.space_group_name_H-M   'P 1'
#
loop_
_entity.id
_entity.type
_entity.pdbx_description
1 polymer ?
#
loop_
_entity_poly.entity_id
_entity_poly.type
_entity_poly.pdbx_seq_one_letter_code
_entity_poly.pdbx_strand_id
1 'polypeptide(L)'
;MSSDFEGYEQDFAVLTAEITSKIARVPRLPPDEKKQMVANVEKQLEEAKELLEQMDLEVREIPPQSRGMYSNRMRSYKQEMGKLETDFKRSRIAYSDEVRNELLGDDGNSSENQRAHLLDNTERLERSSRRLEAGYQIAVET
;
A
#
# COMPACT_ATOMS: atom_id res chain seq x y z
N MET A 1 30.44 13.77 28.74
CA MET A 1 29.94 12.63 27.94
C MET A 1 28.55 13.04 27.51
N SER A 2 28.23 13.07 26.22
CA SER A 2 26.93 13.54 25.72
C SER A 2 25.84 12.53 26.08
N SER A 3 25.24 12.70 27.27
CA SER A 3 24.05 11.96 27.69
C SER A 3 22.88 12.10 26.70
N ASP A 4 22.85 13.19 25.93
CA ASP A 4 21.82 13.46 24.93
C ASP A 4 21.92 12.50 23.73
N PHE A 5 23.13 12.14 23.30
CA PHE A 5 23.30 11.19 22.19
C PHE A 5 22.79 9.78 22.54
N GLU A 6 23.09 9.30 23.75
CA GLU A 6 22.57 7.99 24.22
C GLU A 6 21.05 7.99 24.36
N GLY A 7 20.46 9.12 24.77
CA GLY A 7 19.00 9.30 24.78
C GLY A 7 18.40 9.20 23.39
N TYR A 8 18.94 9.95 22.42
CA TYR A 8 18.50 9.87 21.02
C TYR A 8 18.71 8.49 20.41
N GLU A 9 19.79 7.79 20.76
CA GLU A 9 20.07 6.43 20.31
C GLU A 9 18.99 5.45 20.81
N GLN A 10 18.58 5.59 22.07
CA GLN A 10 17.51 4.78 22.66
C GLN A 10 16.16 5.08 22.02
N ASP A 11 15.81 6.36 21.86
CA ASP A 11 14.54 6.77 21.22
C ASP A 11 14.49 6.29 19.77
N PHE A 12 15.58 6.41 19.02
CA PHE A 12 15.69 5.89 17.66
C PHE A 12 15.47 4.38 17.62
N ALA A 13 16.08 3.61 18.52
CA ALA A 13 15.93 2.15 18.56
C ALA A 13 14.50 1.71 18.91
N VAL A 14 13.82 2.42 19.81
CA VAL A 14 12.41 2.16 20.13
C VAL A 14 11.54 2.48 18.92
N LEU A 15 11.76 3.64 18.29
CA LEU A 15 10.98 4.10 17.16
C LEU A 15 11.14 3.18 15.94
N THR A 16 12.35 2.73 15.61
CA THR A 16 12.56 1.78 14.50
C THR A 16 11.90 0.44 14.77
N ALA A 17 11.97 -0.08 15.99
CA ALA A 17 11.29 -1.32 16.37
C ALA A 17 9.76 -1.21 16.25
N GLU A 18 9.18 -0.09 16.70
CA GLU A 18 7.75 0.19 16.53
C GLU A 18 7.36 0.28 15.06
N ILE A 19 8.14 0.99 14.23
CA ILE A 19 7.91 1.11 12.80
C ILE A 19 7.95 -0.27 12.14
N THR A 20 8.98 -1.09 12.41
CA THR A 20 9.08 -2.44 11.86
C THR A 20 7.87 -3.30 12.23
N SER A 21 7.44 -3.25 13.50
CA SER A 21 6.26 -3.97 13.97
C SER A 21 4.98 -3.53 13.24
N LYS A 22 4.79 -2.22 13.07
CA LYS A 22 3.65 -1.66 12.35
C LYS A 22 3.67 -2.05 10.86
N ILE A 23 4.82 -1.95 10.18
CA ILE A 23 4.98 -2.37 8.78
C ILE A 23 4.60 -3.84 8.58
N ALA A 24 5.01 -4.71 9.50
CA ALA A 24 4.67 -6.14 9.45
C ALA A 24 3.17 -6.41 9.68
N ARG A 25 2.48 -5.50 10.37
CA ARG A 25 1.05 -5.60 10.68
C ARG A 25 0.15 -4.98 9.61
N VAL A 26 0.63 -3.97 8.86
CA VAL A 26 -0.06 -3.33 7.72
C VAL A 26 -0.79 -4.32 6.78
N PRO A 27 -0.18 -5.41 6.28
CA PRO A 27 -0.87 -6.33 5.38
C PRO A 27 -2.00 -7.14 6.03
N ARG A 28 -2.11 -7.17 7.36
CA ARG A 28 -3.15 -7.93 8.10
C ARG A 28 -4.34 -7.07 8.51
N LEU A 29 -4.31 -5.77 8.23
CA LEU A 29 -5.34 -4.82 8.65
C LEU A 29 -6.36 -4.57 7.53
N PRO A 30 -7.63 -4.30 7.88
CA PRO A 30 -8.64 -3.90 6.91
C PRO A 30 -8.28 -2.56 6.24
N PRO A 31 -8.76 -2.29 5.01
CA PRO A 31 -8.32 -1.16 4.19
C PRO A 31 -8.43 0.22 4.86
N ASP A 32 -9.49 0.48 5.63
CA ASP A 32 -9.66 1.74 6.39
C ASP A 32 -8.57 1.92 7.47
N GLU A 33 -8.30 0.89 8.26
CA GLU A 33 -7.23 0.91 9.28
C GLU A 33 -5.85 0.92 8.66
N LYS A 34 -5.69 0.26 7.50
CA LYS A 34 -4.43 0.18 6.75
C LYS A 34 -4.01 1.57 6.28
N LYS A 35 -4.93 2.39 5.76
CA LYS A 35 -4.66 3.77 5.37
C LYS A 35 -4.18 4.62 6.55
N GLN A 36 -4.84 4.51 7.70
CA GLN A 36 -4.43 5.23 8.92
C GLN A 36 -3.08 4.73 9.44
N MET A 37 -2.83 3.42 9.40
CA MET A 37 -1.56 2.82 9.82
C MET A 37 -0.40 3.27 8.92
N VAL A 38 -0.60 3.30 7.60
CA VAL A 38 0.40 3.80 6.63
C VAL A 38 0.75 5.26 6.93
N ALA A 39 -0.25 6.13 7.14
CA ALA A 39 -0.01 7.53 7.50
C ALA A 39 0.72 7.69 8.85
N ASN A 40 0.41 6.85 9.83
CA ASN A 40 1.11 6.85 11.12
C ASN A 40 2.58 6.43 10.97
N VAL A 41 2.84 5.38 10.17
CA VAL A 41 4.21 4.94 9.87
C VAL A 41 4.99 5.99 9.09
N GLU A 42 4.36 6.71 8.15
CA GLU A 42 5.01 7.83 7.44
C GLU A 42 5.45 8.92 8.41
N LYS A 43 4.59 9.30 9.36
CA LYS A 43 4.93 10.28 10.38
C LYS A 43 6.08 9.81 11.28
N GLN A 44 6.02 8.57 11.76
CA GLN A 44 7.11 8.02 12.59
C GLN A 44 8.44 7.89 11.85
N LEU A 45 8.41 7.61 10.54
CA LEU A 45 9.61 7.64 9.71
C LEU A 45 10.18 9.06 9.58
N GLU A 46 9.34 10.08 9.52
CA GLU A 46 9.79 11.48 9.55
C GLU A 46 10.44 11.82 10.90
N GLU A 47 9.78 11.48 12.01
CA GLU A 47 10.32 11.67 13.37
C GLU A 47 11.68 10.94 13.55
N ALA A 48 11.82 9.74 12.99
CA ALA A 48 13.09 9.00 13.01
C ALA A 48 14.18 9.68 12.18
N LYS A 49 13.84 10.36 11.07
CA LYS A 49 14.82 11.16 10.30
C LYS A 49 15.27 12.38 11.09
N GLU A 50 14.33 13.08 11.72
CA GLU A 50 14.63 14.24 12.56
C GLU A 50 15.58 13.83 13.71
N LEU A 51 15.33 12.70 14.37
CA LEU A 51 16.24 12.15 15.39
C LEU A 51 17.64 11.87 14.83
N LEU A 52 17.76 11.29 13.64
CA LEU A 52 19.07 11.07 13.00
C LEU A 52 19.79 12.39 12.68
N GLU A 53 19.06 13.44 12.32
CA GLU A 53 19.64 14.77 12.10
C GLU A 53 20.14 15.39 13.41
N GLN A 54 19.36 15.27 14.51
CA GLN A 54 19.80 15.70 15.84
C GLN A 54 21.06 14.94 16.27
N MET A 55 21.10 13.62 16.08
CA MET A 55 22.29 12.81 16.36
C MET A 55 23.50 13.23 15.53
N ASP A 56 23.33 13.59 14.25
CA ASP A 56 24.43 14.08 13.40
C ASP A 56 25.00 15.41 13.90
N LEU A 57 24.14 16.31 14.42
CA LEU A 57 24.56 17.55 15.06
C LEU A 57 25.37 17.27 16.34
N GLU A 58 24.87 16.42 17.22
CA GLU A 58 25.59 15.99 18.43
C GLU A 58 26.97 15.40 18.09
N VAL A 59 27.06 14.51 17.09
CA VAL A 59 28.33 13.90 16.66
C VAL A 59 29.35 14.96 16.20
N ARG A 60 28.89 16.07 15.61
CA ARG A 60 29.79 17.17 15.19
C ARG A 60 30.36 17.92 16.39
N GLU A 61 29.64 18.02 17.48
CA GLU A 61 30.10 18.67 18.71
C GLU A 61 31.09 17.78 19.50
N ILE A 62 31.07 16.46 19.29
CA ILE A 62 32.00 15.52 19.93
C ILE A 62 33.46 15.76 19.45
N PRO A 63 34.46 15.73 20.35
CA PRO A 63 35.87 15.84 19.99
C PRO A 63 36.33 14.77 18.97
N PRO A 64 37.24 15.10 18.03
CA PRO A 64 37.64 14.20 16.95
C PRO A 64 38.22 12.86 17.44
N GLN A 65 38.80 12.82 18.65
CA GLN A 65 39.35 11.62 19.27
C GLN A 65 38.28 10.57 19.61
N SER A 66 37.06 11.00 19.95
CA SER A 66 35.93 10.10 20.28
C SER A 66 34.94 9.95 19.12
N ARG A 67 34.96 10.89 18.16
CA ARG A 67 34.00 10.97 17.04
C ARG A 67 33.97 9.73 16.13
N GLY A 68 35.09 9.00 16.01
CA GLY A 68 35.18 7.84 15.11
C GLY A 68 34.16 6.74 15.43
N MET A 69 33.93 6.46 16.72
CA MET A 69 32.95 5.45 17.15
C MET A 69 31.52 5.88 16.83
N TYR A 70 31.16 7.12 17.17
CA TYR A 70 29.84 7.69 16.88
C TYR A 70 29.56 7.81 15.38
N SER A 71 30.57 8.17 14.58
CA SER A 71 30.44 8.24 13.12
C SER A 71 30.16 6.88 12.47
N ASN A 72 30.74 5.80 13.01
CA ASN A 72 30.45 4.45 12.55
C ASN A 72 29.02 4.04 12.91
N ARG A 73 28.58 4.28 14.16
CA ARG A 73 27.19 4.04 14.56
C ARG A 73 26.21 4.83 13.69
N MET A 74 26.53 6.09 13.40
CA MET A 74 25.67 6.96 12.58
C MET A 74 25.48 6.42 11.16
N ARG A 75 26.52 5.81 10.56
CA ARG A 75 26.37 5.12 9.27
C ARG A 75 25.46 3.90 9.37
N SER A 76 25.59 3.11 10.43
CA SER A 76 24.73 1.95 10.66
C SER A 76 23.26 2.37 10.79
N TYR A 77 22.95 3.41 11.56
CA TYR A 77 21.58 3.91 11.69
C TYR A 77 21.03 4.49 10.38
N LYS A 78 21.84 5.22 9.61
CA LYS A 78 21.43 5.69 8.27
C LYS A 78 21.14 4.52 7.32
N GLN A 79 21.92 3.44 7.38
CA GLN A 79 21.68 2.24 6.58
C GLN A 79 20.41 1.51 7.02
N GLU A 80 20.19 1.37 8.33
CA GLU A 80 18.97 0.78 8.89
C GLU A 80 17.74 1.57 8.45
N MET A 81 17.79 2.90 8.56
CA MET A 81 16.72 3.77 8.11
C MET A 81 16.39 3.58 6.62
N GLY A 82 17.41 3.48 5.76
CA GLY A 82 17.19 3.20 4.34
C GLY A 82 16.55 1.84 4.07
N LYS A 83 16.80 0.82 4.92
CA LYS A 83 16.09 -0.47 4.85
C LYS A 83 14.63 -0.31 5.27
N LEU A 84 14.36 0.35 6.40
CA LEU A 84 12.99 0.61 6.85
C LEU A 84 12.16 1.36 5.81
N GLU A 85 12.71 2.38 5.16
CA GLU A 85 12.03 3.10 4.07
C GLU A 85 11.73 2.18 2.87
N THR A 86 12.64 1.27 2.55
CA THR A 86 12.44 0.30 1.46
C THR A 86 11.35 -0.72 1.80
N ASP A 87 11.36 -1.24 3.01
CA ASP A 87 10.36 -2.19 3.50
C ASP A 87 8.98 -1.55 3.61
N PHE A 88 8.92 -0.30 4.07
CA PHE A 88 7.69 0.48 4.08
C PHE A 88 7.13 0.69 2.67
N LYS A 89 7.96 1.08 1.70
CA LYS A 89 7.56 1.21 0.29
C LYS A 89 7.04 -0.10 -0.28
N ARG A 90 7.69 -1.23 0.00
CA ARG A 90 7.23 -2.57 -0.42
C ARG A 90 5.86 -2.88 0.16
N SER A 91 5.65 -2.64 1.46
CA SER A 91 4.36 -2.86 2.13
C SER A 91 3.26 -1.98 1.53
N ARG A 92 3.59 -0.73 1.17
CA ARG A 92 2.67 0.20 0.49
C ARG A 92 2.33 -0.20 -0.95
N ILE A 93 3.28 -0.73 -1.71
CA ILE A 93 3.03 -1.23 -3.07
C ILE A 93 2.16 -2.48 -3.03
N ALA A 94 2.45 -3.41 -2.11
CA ALA A 94 1.62 -4.60 -1.90
C ALA A 94 0.17 -4.21 -1.54
N TYR A 95 -0.02 -3.19 -0.70
CA TYR A 95 -1.34 -2.60 -0.45
C TYR A 95 -2.02 -2.07 -1.72
N SER A 96 -1.31 -1.29 -2.53
CA SER A 96 -1.89 -0.70 -3.74
C SER A 96 -2.30 -1.74 -4.78
N ASP A 97 -1.56 -2.84 -4.88
CA ASP A 97 -1.88 -3.94 -5.79
C ASP A 97 -3.08 -4.75 -5.30
N GLU A 98 -3.17 -4.99 -3.99
CA GLU A 98 -4.29 -5.66 -3.33
C GLU A 98 -5.59 -4.85 -3.49
N VAL A 99 -5.58 -3.55 -3.22
CA VAL A 99 -6.74 -2.65 -3.43
C VAL A 99 -7.12 -2.56 -4.91
N ARG A 100 -6.14 -2.53 -5.82
CA ARG A 100 -6.40 -2.53 -7.27
C ARG A 100 -7.05 -3.85 -7.69
N ASN A 101 -6.61 -4.97 -7.14
CA ASN A 101 -7.17 -6.28 -7.41
C ASN A 101 -8.56 -6.46 -6.79
N GLU A 102 -8.82 -5.90 -5.60
CA GLU A 102 -10.17 -5.84 -5.02
C GLU A 102 -11.12 -4.96 -5.84
N LEU A 103 -10.64 -3.81 -6.35
CA LEU A 103 -11.43 -2.92 -7.19
C LEU A 103 -11.71 -3.50 -8.59
N LEU A 104 -10.86 -4.40 -9.08
CA LEU A 104 -11.02 -5.12 -10.36
C LEU A 104 -11.62 -6.53 -10.20
N GLY A 105 -11.80 -7.00 -8.97
CA GLY A 105 -12.15 -8.38 -8.62
C GLY A 105 -13.64 -8.72 -8.69
N ASP A 106 -14.51 -7.73 -8.89
CA ASP A 106 -15.97 -7.93 -9.02
C ASP A 106 -16.47 -7.88 -10.49
N ASP A 107 -15.60 -7.60 -11.46
CA ASP A 107 -15.99 -7.56 -12.88
C ASP A 107 -15.68 -8.87 -13.64
N GLY A 108 -14.84 -9.75 -13.07
CA GLY A 108 -14.48 -11.04 -13.65
C GLY A 108 -15.63 -12.06 -13.71
N ASN A 109 -16.63 -11.93 -12.84
CA ASN A 109 -17.83 -12.78 -12.82
C ASN A 109 -19.02 -12.14 -13.56
N SER A 110 -18.92 -10.84 -13.90
CA SER A 110 -19.96 -10.12 -14.64
C SER A 110 -19.90 -10.37 -16.15
N SER A 111 -18.73 -10.77 -16.68
CA SER A 111 -18.57 -11.08 -18.12
C SER A 111 -19.33 -12.35 -18.55
N GLU A 112 -19.39 -13.38 -17.71
CA GLU A 112 -20.20 -14.58 -18.01
C GLU A 112 -21.71 -14.30 -17.95
N ASN A 113 -22.17 -13.54 -16.95
CA ASN A 113 -23.58 -13.18 -16.83
C ASN A 113 -24.05 -12.21 -17.93
N GLN A 114 -23.22 -11.27 -18.37
CA GLN A 114 -23.54 -10.38 -19.50
C GLN A 114 -23.64 -11.15 -20.82
N ARG A 115 -22.77 -12.13 -21.06
CA ARG A 115 -22.88 -13.00 -22.25
C ARG A 115 -24.15 -13.84 -22.24
N ALA A 116 -24.51 -14.42 -21.08
CA ALA A 116 -25.74 -15.19 -20.94
C ALA A 116 -26.99 -14.34 -21.19
N HIS A 117 -27.00 -13.09 -20.72
CA HIS A 117 -28.14 -12.19 -20.91
C HIS A 117 -28.28 -11.67 -22.35
N LEU A 118 -27.16 -11.45 -23.06
CA LEU A 118 -27.18 -11.07 -24.47
C LEU A 118 -27.69 -12.21 -25.37
N LEU A 119 -27.29 -13.46 -25.08
CA LEU A 119 -27.78 -14.63 -25.81
C LEU A 119 -29.31 -14.83 -25.64
N ASP A 120 -29.84 -14.65 -24.42
CA ASP A 120 -31.29 -14.73 -24.17
C ASP A 120 -32.07 -13.66 -24.95
N ASN A 121 -31.53 -12.43 -24.99
CA ASN A 121 -32.19 -11.33 -25.68
C ASN A 121 -32.23 -11.53 -27.21
N THR A 122 -31.13 -12.02 -27.80
CA THR A 122 -31.08 -12.36 -29.23
C THR A 122 -32.07 -13.47 -29.60
N GLU A 123 -32.18 -14.52 -28.80
CA GLU A 123 -33.11 -15.62 -29.11
C GLU A 123 -34.58 -15.16 -29.07
N ARG A 124 -34.93 -14.30 -28.11
CA ARG A 124 -36.28 -13.73 -27.99
C ARG A 124 -36.61 -12.78 -29.14
N LEU A 125 -35.62 -12.04 -29.64
CA LEU A 125 -35.78 -11.14 -30.77
C LEU A 125 -35.99 -11.93 -32.08
N GLU A 126 -35.22 -12.99 -32.31
CA GLU A 126 -35.39 -13.86 -33.47
C GLU A 126 -36.76 -14.56 -33.51
N ARG A 127 -37.23 -15.08 -32.37
CA ARG A 127 -38.58 -15.69 -32.30
C ARG A 127 -39.69 -14.68 -32.56
N SER A 128 -39.55 -13.47 -32.06
CA SER A 128 -40.53 -12.39 -32.30
C SER A 128 -40.52 -11.95 -33.77
N SER A 129 -39.34 -11.86 -34.39
CA SER A 129 -39.19 -11.53 -35.82
C SER A 129 -39.89 -12.55 -36.71
N ARG A 130 -39.64 -13.85 -36.49
CA ARG A 130 -40.30 -14.93 -37.27
C ARG A 130 -41.81 -14.94 -37.12
N ARG A 131 -42.35 -14.61 -35.94
CA ARG A 131 -43.80 -14.50 -35.71
C ARG A 131 -44.41 -13.28 -36.40
N LEU A 132 -43.70 -12.15 -36.41
CA LEU A 132 -44.12 -10.96 -37.14
C LEU A 132 -44.10 -11.19 -38.66
N GLU A 133 -43.07 -11.84 -39.18
CA GLU A 133 -42.94 -12.16 -40.61
C GLU A 133 -44.02 -13.15 -41.05
N ALA A 134 -44.30 -14.19 -40.24
CA ALA A 134 -45.42 -15.10 -40.47
C ALA A 134 -46.79 -14.41 -40.37
N GLY A 135 -46.98 -13.51 -39.41
CA GLY A 135 -48.21 -12.71 -39.29
C GLY A 135 -48.41 -11.74 -40.45
N TYR A 136 -47.32 -11.19 -40.98
CA TYR A 136 -47.34 -10.32 -42.16
C TYR A 136 -47.68 -11.11 -43.43
N GLN A 137 -47.11 -12.31 -43.63
CA GLN A 137 -47.47 -13.17 -44.75
C GLN A 137 -48.95 -13.59 -44.71
N ILE A 138 -49.48 -13.92 -43.54
CA ILE A 138 -50.90 -14.28 -43.38
C ILE A 138 -51.82 -13.08 -43.66
N ALA A 139 -51.43 -11.87 -43.28
CA ALA A 139 -52.22 -10.66 -43.54
C ALA A 139 -52.16 -10.18 -45.01
N VAL A 140 -51.14 -10.59 -45.77
CA VAL A 140 -50.99 -10.27 -47.20
C VAL A 140 -51.65 -11.33 -48.10
N GLU A 141 -51.91 -12.54 -47.57
CA GLU A 141 -52.56 -13.64 -48.30
C GLU A 141 -54.10 -13.69 -48.14
N THR A 142 -54.71 -12.66 -47.53
CA THR A 142 -56.18 -12.42 -47.50
C THR A 142 -56.56 -11.16 -48.25
#